data_AF-A0A1Q8BM09-F1
#
_entry.id   AF-A0A1Q8BM09-F1
#
_cell.length_a   1.000
_cell.length_b   1.000
_cell.length_c   1.000
_cell.angle_alpha   90.00
_cell.angle_beta   90.00
_cell.angle_gamma   90.00
#
_symmetry.space_group_name_H-M   'P 1'
#
loop_
_entity.id
_entity.type
_entity.pdbx_description
1 polymer ?
#
loop_
_entity_poly.entity_id
_entity_poly.type
_entity_poly.pdbx_seq_one_letter_code
_entity_poly.pdbx_strand_id
1 'polypeptide(L)'
;MYVSLSGYARLVYDPDRIFTLWDERVEPWFRQGPLDPRLALLRVDVDHAEYWDEHSKGMVRLLALAHAALRREPATSVAEHGRLKVRTSGGDLRRA
;
A
#
# COMPACT_ATOMS: atom_id res chain seq x y z
N MET A 1 -8.57 -0.70 -8.25
CA MET A 1 -7.55 0.07 -7.51
C MET A 1 -6.32 -0.79 -7.26
N TYR A 2 -5.13 -0.25 -7.49
CA TYR A 2 -3.83 -0.86 -7.16
C TYR A 2 -3.02 0.07 -6.26
N VAL A 3 -2.14 -0.49 -5.43
CA VAL A 3 -1.23 0.28 -4.55
C VAL A 3 0.17 -0.34 -4.61
N SER A 4 1.20 0.51 -4.69
CA SER A 4 2.61 0.16 -4.54
C SER A 4 3.16 0.87 -3.30
N LEU A 5 3.80 0.15 -2.40
CA LEU A 5 4.42 0.69 -1.19
C LEU A 5 5.92 0.42 -1.21
N SER A 6 6.72 1.37 -0.72
CA SER A 6 8.17 1.21 -0.59
C SER A 6 8.66 1.80 0.73
N GLY A 7 9.63 1.13 1.35
CA GLY A 7 10.15 1.49 2.65
C GLY A 7 11.15 0.46 3.17
N TYR A 8 11.53 0.58 4.43
CA TYR A 8 12.51 -0.31 5.07
C TYR A 8 11.83 -1.47 5.80
N ALA A 9 12.28 -2.68 5.52
CA ALA A 9 11.80 -3.89 6.18
C ALA A 9 12.78 -4.37 7.24
N ARG A 10 12.27 -4.81 8.39
CA ARG A 10 13.06 -5.39 9.49
C ARG A 10 12.31 -6.55 10.13
N LEU A 11 13.06 -7.56 10.56
CA LEU A 11 12.52 -8.58 11.45
C LEU A 11 12.38 -8.01 12.86
N VAL A 12 11.23 -8.28 13.48
CA VAL A 12 10.91 -7.87 14.85
C VAL A 12 10.43 -9.11 15.60
N TYR A 13 10.90 -9.24 16.84
CA TYR A 13 10.42 -10.25 17.78
C TYR A 13 9.66 -9.54 18.89
N ASP A 14 8.33 -9.62 18.83
CA ASP A 14 7.41 -8.96 19.76
C ASP A 14 6.25 -9.93 20.04
N PRO A 15 6.28 -10.64 21.19
CA PRO A 15 5.26 -11.62 21.53
C PRO A 15 3.85 -11.05 21.52
N ASP A 16 3.64 -9.83 22.05
CA ASP A 16 2.32 -9.21 22.13
C ASP A 16 1.74 -8.97 20.74
N ARG A 17 2.58 -8.51 19.79
CA ARG A 17 2.19 -8.35 18.39
C ARG A 17 1.93 -9.68 17.70
N ILE A 18 2.71 -10.72 18.00
CA ILE A 18 2.50 -12.06 17.44
C ILE A 18 1.12 -12.58 17.87
N PHE A 19 0.80 -12.50 19.16
CA PHE A 19 -0.52 -12.91 19.67
C PHE A 19 -1.66 -12.07 19.09
N THR A 20 -1.44 -10.76 18.89
CA THR A 20 -2.46 -9.86 18.32
C THR A 20 -2.74 -10.12 16.84
N LEU A 21 -1.72 -10.49 16.07
CA LEU A 21 -1.81 -10.67 14.61
C LEU A 21 -2.07 -12.13 14.19
N TRP A 22 -2.09 -13.05 15.14
CA TRP A 22 -2.31 -14.47 14.88
C TRP A 22 -3.73 -14.76 14.39
N ASP A 23 -3.86 -15.62 13.38
CA ASP A 23 -5.15 -16.15 12.94
C ASP A 23 -5.01 -17.55 12.32
N GLU A 24 -6.14 -18.23 12.14
CA GLU A 24 -6.23 -19.62 11.63
C GLU A 24 -5.56 -19.83 10.26
N ARG A 25 -5.36 -18.77 9.46
CA ARG A 25 -4.70 -18.89 8.14
C ARG A 25 -3.19 -19.07 8.26
N VAL A 26 -2.62 -18.69 9.41
CA VAL A 26 -1.18 -18.74 9.68
C VAL A 26 -0.77 -20.08 10.31
N GLU A 27 -1.67 -20.73 11.04
CA GLU A 27 -1.45 -22.01 11.73
C GLU A 27 -0.80 -23.12 10.88
N PRO A 28 -1.19 -23.36 9.61
CA PRO A 28 -0.59 -24.42 8.80
C PRO A 28 0.92 -24.28 8.57
N TRP A 29 1.44 -23.05 8.64
CA TRP A 29 2.84 -22.73 8.40
C TRP A 29 3.69 -22.86 9.67
N PHE A 30 3.08 -22.66 10.85
CA PHE A 30 3.74 -22.64 12.15
C PHE A 30 3.02 -23.56 13.13
N ARG A 31 3.29 -24.87 13.02
CA ARG A 31 2.60 -25.94 13.76
C ARG A 31 2.71 -25.84 15.29
N GLN A 32 3.68 -25.09 15.82
CA GLN A 32 3.84 -24.86 17.26
C GLN A 32 3.08 -23.62 17.75
N GLY A 33 2.29 -22.99 16.87
CA GLY A 33 1.46 -21.84 17.21
C GLY A 33 2.24 -20.51 17.31
N PRO A 34 1.68 -19.52 18.01
CA PRO A 34 2.28 -18.20 18.22
C PRO A 34 3.68 -18.21 18.85
N LEU A 35 4.07 -19.33 19.48
CA LEU A 35 5.37 -19.49 20.15
C LEU A 35 6.35 -20.35 19.34
N ASP A 36 6.08 -20.66 18.05
CA ASP A 36 7.03 -21.38 17.20
C ASP A 36 8.36 -20.61 17.13
N PRO A 37 9.51 -21.22 17.46
CA PRO A 37 10.81 -20.53 17.48
C PRO A 37 11.29 -20.08 16.09
N ARG A 38 10.64 -20.54 15.02
CA ARG A 38 10.92 -20.14 13.64
C ARG A 38 10.00 -19.02 13.16
N LEU A 39 9.05 -18.58 13.99
CA LEU A 39 8.17 -17.47 13.69
C LEU A 39 8.89 -16.13 13.94
N ALA A 40 8.79 -15.23 12.98
CA ALA A 40 9.24 -13.85 13.11
C ALA A 40 8.24 -12.91 12.42
N LEU A 41 8.10 -11.69 12.94
CA LEU A 41 7.32 -10.65 12.28
C LEU A 41 8.21 -9.85 11.34
N LEU A 42 7.75 -9.66 10.10
CA LEU A 42 8.36 -8.69 9.19
C LEU A 42 7.59 -7.36 9.31
N ARG A 43 8.24 -6.35 9.88
CA ARG A 43 7.72 -4.98 9.91
C ARG A 43 8.25 -4.22 8.71
N VAL A 44 7.35 -3.57 7.98
CA VAL A 44 7.71 -2.63 6.90
C VAL A 44 7.36 -1.21 7.35
N ASP A 45 8.38 -0.38 7.53
CA ASP A 45 8.23 1.05 7.77
C ASP A 45 8.12 1.74 6.39
N VAL A 46 6.89 2.09 5.98
CA VAL A 46 6.60 2.63 4.65
C VAL A 46 7.01 4.11 4.56
N ASP A 47 7.85 4.44 3.56
CA ASP A 47 8.27 5.81 3.28
C ASP A 47 7.51 6.43 2.10
N HIS A 48 7.16 5.61 1.10
CA HIS A 48 6.50 6.03 -0.14
C HIS A 48 5.34 5.10 -0.49
N ALA A 49 4.26 5.69 -1.01
CA ALA A 49 3.11 4.98 -1.53
C ALA A 49 2.65 5.58 -2.87
N GLU A 50 2.36 4.72 -3.83
CA GLU A 50 1.70 5.08 -5.09
C GLU A 50 0.38 4.33 -5.16
N TYR A 51 -0.67 4.98 -5.64
CA TYR A 51 -1.93 4.32 -5.91
C TYR A 51 -2.42 4.67 -7.31
N TRP A 52 -3.11 3.70 -7.91
CA TRP A 52 -3.81 3.82 -9.18
C TRP A 52 -5.25 3.42 -8.95
N ASP A 53 -6.13 4.41 -8.96
CA ASP A 53 -7.56 4.16 -8.96
C ASP A 53 -8.13 4.39 -10.36
N GLU A 54 -8.42 3.30 -11.06
CA GLU A 54 -9.07 3.31 -12.37
C GLU A 54 -10.60 3.14 -12.25
N HIS A 55 -11.20 3.47 -11.10
CA HIS A 55 -12.66 3.52 -10.97
C HIS A 55 -13.24 4.82 -11.57
N SER A 56 -12.89 5.13 -12.82
CA SER A 56 -13.79 5.91 -13.68
C SER A 56 -15.02 5.04 -13.94
N LYS A 57 -16.05 5.14 -13.09
CA LYS A 57 -17.36 4.52 -13.29
C LYS A 57 -17.78 4.74 -14.75
N GLY A 58 -18.27 3.72 -15.45
CA GLY A 58 -18.40 3.69 -16.92
C GLY A 58 -18.99 4.93 -17.59
N MET A 59 -19.78 5.75 -16.89
CA MET A 59 -20.27 7.06 -17.34
C MET A 59 -19.15 8.09 -17.61
N VAL A 60 -18.11 8.18 -16.76
CA VAL A 60 -16.97 9.09 -16.97
C VAL A 60 -16.17 8.68 -18.21
N ARG A 61 -16.01 7.36 -18.41
CA ARG A 61 -15.38 6.81 -19.63
C ARG A 61 -16.23 7.06 -20.87
N LEU A 62 -17.56 6.92 -20.79
CA LEU A 62 -18.47 7.22 -21.89
C LEU A 62 -18.46 8.70 -22.27
N LEU A 63 -18.45 9.60 -21.29
CA LEU A 63 -18.32 11.05 -21.50
C LEU A 63 -16.96 11.40 -22.11
N ALA A 64 -15.86 10.82 -21.62
CA ALA A 64 -14.53 11.01 -22.19
C ALA A 64 -14.46 10.51 -23.66
N LEU A 65 -15.08 9.37 -23.97
CA LEU A 65 -15.18 8.85 -25.35
C LEU A 65 -16.02 9.76 -26.26
N ALA A 66 -17.17 10.24 -25.78
CA ALA A 66 -18.02 11.17 -26.52
C ALA A 66 -17.28 12.50 -26.80
N HIS A 67 -16.56 13.02 -25.81
CA HIS A 67 -15.78 14.24 -25.94
C HIS A 67 -14.62 14.09 -26.93
N ALA A 68 -13.89 12.98 -26.85
CA ALA A 68 -12.82 12.62 -27.79
C ALA A 68 -13.32 12.49 -29.24
N ALA A 69 -14.48 11.86 -29.45
CA ALA A 69 -15.11 11.74 -30.76
C ALA A 69 -15.51 13.11 -31.35
N LEU A 70 -16.01 14.02 -30.51
CA LEU A 70 -16.36 15.38 -30.92
C LEU A 70 -15.13 16.24 -31.26
N ARG A 71 -14.02 16.08 -30.52
CA ARG A 71 -12.78 16.86 -30.71
C ARG A 71 -11.77 16.23 -31.66
N ARG A 72 -11.98 14.98 -32.11
CA ARG A 72 -11.03 14.18 -32.90
C ARG A 72 -9.64 14.04 -32.25
N GLU A 73 -9.62 13.99 -30.93
CA GLU A 73 -8.41 13.79 -30.12
C GLU A 73 -8.50 12.43 -29.41
N PRO A 74 -7.38 11.74 -29.16
CA PRO A 74 -7.40 10.49 -28.41
C PRO A 74 -7.89 10.73 -26.98
N ALA A 75 -8.70 9.82 -26.44
CA ALA A 75 -9.25 9.93 -25.09
C ALA A 75 -8.11 9.97 -24.05
N THR A 76 -8.00 11.07 -23.31
CA THR A 76 -7.05 11.21 -22.20
C THR A 76 -7.35 10.15 -21.15
N SER A 77 -6.32 9.44 -20.66
CA SER A 77 -6.52 8.41 -19.65
C SER A 77 -7.02 9.03 -18.35
N VAL A 78 -8.18 8.55 -17.88
CA VAL A 78 -8.73 8.89 -16.57
C VAL A 78 -8.15 7.90 -15.57
N ALA A 79 -6.85 7.99 -15.34
CA ALA A 79 -6.18 7.25 -14.27
C ALA A 79 -5.73 8.29 -13.24
N GLU A 80 -6.37 8.31 -12.07
CA GLU A 80 -5.90 9.11 -10.95
C GLU A 80 -4.66 8.41 -10.36
N HIS A 81 -3.48 8.90 -10.73
CA HIS A 81 -2.20 8.54 -10.14
C HIS A 81 -1.89 9.55 -9.02
N GLY A 82 -1.79 9.07 -7.78
CA GLY A 82 -1.29 9.87 -6.66
C GLY A 82 -0.03 9.27 -6.03
N ARG A 83 0.96 10.12 -5.73
CA ARG A 83 2.16 9.76 -4.94
C ARG A 83 2.04 10.39 -3.56
N LEU A 84 2.10 9.58 -2.53
CA LEU A 84 2.08 10.03 -1.14
C LEU A 84 3.45 9.78 -0.51
N LYS A 85 4.09 10.85 -0.03
CA LYS A 85 5.22 10.75 0.89
C LYS A 85 4.65 10.64 2.29
N VAL A 86 4.84 9.50 2.94
CA VAL A 86 4.30 9.24 4.27
C VAL A 86 5.09 10.03 5.33
N ARG A 87 6.35 10.36 5.05
CA ARG A 87 7.18 11.25 5.88
C ARG A 87 7.09 12.71 5.40
N THR A 88 6.33 13.53 6.13
CA THR A 88 6.35 14.99 5.97
C THR A 88 7.65 15.58 6.53
N SER A 89 8.17 16.61 5.86
CA SER A 89 9.29 17.42 6.35
C SER A 89 8.94 18.03 7.71
N GLY A 90 9.77 17.79 8.73
CA GLY A 90 9.63 18.40 10.06
C GLY A 90 10.49 17.69 11.09
N GLY A 91 11.75 18.11 11.24
CA GLY A 91 12.60 17.65 12.32
C GLY A 91 14.10 17.74 12.04
N ASP A 92 14.58 18.92 11.64
CA ASP A 92 15.97 19.26 11.93
C ASP A 92 16.03 19.66 13.40
N LEU A 93 16.54 18.78 14.27
CA LEU A 93 17.26 19.16 15.49
C LEU A 93 18.23 18.03 15.84
N ARG A 94 19.38 18.06 15.17
CA ARG A 94 20.64 17.86 15.89
C ARG A 94 20.78 19.01 16.91
N ARG A 95 20.76 18.72 18.21
CA ARG A 95 21.62 19.40 19.20
C ARG A 95 21.55 18.74 20.59
N ALA A 96 22.75 18.62 21.15
CA ALA A 96 23.15 18.41 22.54
C ALA A 96 22.81 17.05 23.18
#